data_AF-A0A1Y1NJ83-F1
#
_entry.id   AF-A0A1Y1NJ83-F1
#
_cell.length_a   1.000
_cell.length_b   1.000
_cell.length_c   1.000
_cell.angle_alpha   90.00
_cell.angle_beta   90.00
_cell.angle_gamma   90.00
#
_symmetry.space_group_name_H-M   'P 1'
#
loop_
_entity.id
_entity.type
_entity.pdbx_description
1 polymer ?
#
loop_
_entity_poly.entity_id
_entity_poly.type
_entity_poly.pdbx_seq_one_letter_code
_entity_poly.pdbx_strand_id
1 'polypeptide(L)'
;TIKSILLELGGWPVLKGQMWDQERFDWKQSVYRFRNFGYEYNYFFVVKPWIEIEYYSQRTLCIEPAHVTRPSDLKSYLNKMVNVATALGAERRVAEKELNETLNFELNLSM
;
A
#
# COMPACT_ATOMS: atom_id res chain seq x y z
N THR A 1 -11.11 8.10 14.11
CA THR A 1 -10.35 9.12 13.32
C THR A 1 -9.55 8.41 12.26
N ILE A 2 -8.87 9.12 11.33
CA ILE A 2 -8.03 8.47 10.30
C ILE A 2 -6.94 7.56 10.92
N LYS A 3 -6.37 7.95 12.06
CA LYS A 3 -5.40 7.12 12.80
C LYS A 3 -6.00 5.80 13.29
N SER A 4 -7.23 5.81 13.77
CA SER A 4 -7.95 4.59 14.19
C SER A 4 -8.15 3.65 13.00
N ILE A 5 -8.55 4.19 11.84
CA ILE A 5 -8.74 3.40 10.62
C ILE A 5 -7.40 2.77 10.19
N LEU A 6 -6.30 3.53 10.22
CA LEU A 6 -4.98 2.98 9.91
C LEU A 6 -4.61 1.82 10.83
N LEU A 7 -4.87 1.92 12.14
CA LEU A 7 -4.62 0.83 13.08
C LEU A 7 -5.45 -0.42 12.74
N GLU A 8 -6.74 -0.26 12.41
CA GLU A 8 -7.61 -1.37 11.98
C GLU A 8 -7.11 -2.04 10.69
N LEU A 9 -6.49 -1.28 9.79
CA LEU A 9 -5.96 -1.79 8.52
C LEU A 9 -4.56 -2.44 8.62
N GLY A 10 -4.00 -2.59 9.82
CA GLY A 10 -2.66 -3.16 10.05
C GLY A 10 -1.59 -2.14 10.41
N GLY A 11 -1.96 -0.86 10.50
CA GLY A 11 -1.07 0.25 10.81
C GLY A 11 -0.34 0.78 9.59
N TRP A 12 0.40 1.87 9.81
CA TRP A 12 1.37 2.40 8.86
C TRP A 12 2.72 2.49 9.60
N PRO A 13 3.70 1.62 9.30
CA PRO A 13 4.92 1.45 10.09
C PRO A 13 5.63 2.77 10.43
N VAL A 14 5.74 3.67 9.46
CA VAL A 14 6.39 4.97 9.59
C VAL A 14 5.83 5.85 10.71
N LEU A 15 4.56 5.66 11.10
CA LEU A 15 3.95 6.41 12.20
C LEU A 15 4.44 5.97 13.58
N LYS A 16 4.96 4.74 13.69
CA LYS A 16 5.45 4.13 14.93
C LYS A 16 6.95 3.84 14.91
N GLY A 17 7.59 3.85 13.73
CA GLY A 17 9.00 3.51 13.56
C GLY A 17 9.32 2.16 14.23
N GLN A 18 10.35 2.15 15.08
CA GLN A 18 10.79 0.95 15.81
C GLN A 18 9.75 0.37 16.79
N MET A 19 8.70 1.13 17.15
CA MET A 19 7.62 0.62 18.01
C MET A 19 6.53 -0.13 17.21
N TRP A 20 6.65 -0.21 15.88
CA TRP A 20 5.75 -1.01 15.08
C TRP A 20 6.12 -2.50 15.19
N ASP A 21 5.15 -3.32 15.58
CA ASP A 21 5.34 -4.77 15.77
C ASP A 21 5.30 -5.49 14.42
N GLN A 22 6.46 -5.65 13.81
CA GLN A 22 6.61 -6.32 12.52
C GLN A 22 6.31 -7.82 12.60
N GLU A 23 6.58 -8.47 13.74
CA GLU A 23 6.38 -9.92 13.89
C GLU A 23 4.90 -10.30 13.84
N ARG A 24 4.02 -9.40 14.30
CA ARG A 24 2.57 -9.59 14.24
C ARG A 24 1.93 -9.16 12.93
N PHE A 25 2.68 -8.55 12.02
CA PHE A 25 2.10 -8.05 10.78
C PHE A 25 1.88 -9.16 9.76
N ASP A 26 0.62 -9.31 9.32
CA ASP A 26 0.26 -10.12 8.17
C ASP A 26 -0.35 -9.22 7.08
N TRP A 27 0.39 -9.05 5.98
CA TRP A 27 -0.03 -8.22 4.86
C TRP A 27 -1.32 -8.76 4.21
N LYS A 28 -1.58 -10.08 4.23
CA LYS A 28 -2.81 -10.66 3.67
C LYS A 28 -4.03 -10.23 4.47
N GLN A 29 -3.92 -10.24 5.80
CA GLN A 29 -4.99 -9.75 6.67
C GLN A 29 -5.26 -8.28 6.42
N SER A 30 -4.21 -7.49 6.19
CA SER A 30 -4.36 -6.08 5.84
C SER A 30 -5.12 -5.94 4.52
N VAL A 31 -4.73 -6.65 3.45
CA VAL A 31 -5.43 -6.67 2.15
C VAL A 31 -6.90 -7.07 2.29
N TYR A 32 -7.22 -8.09 3.09
CA TYR A 32 -8.60 -8.50 3.35
C TYR A 32 -9.40 -7.40 4.04
N ARG A 33 -8.79 -6.69 5.00
CA ARG A 33 -9.42 -5.55 5.67
C ARG A 33 -9.61 -4.38 4.71
N PHE A 34 -8.61 -4.00 3.92
CA PHE A 34 -8.75 -2.96 2.89
C PHE A 34 -9.96 -3.23 1.99
N ARG A 35 -10.07 -4.47 1.48
CA ARG A 35 -11.22 -4.90 0.67
C ARG A 35 -12.56 -4.78 1.43
N ASN A 36 -12.62 -5.26 2.67
CA ASN A 36 -13.85 -5.23 3.47
C ASN A 36 -14.30 -3.81 3.84
N PHE A 37 -13.36 -2.88 4.00
CA PHE A 37 -13.64 -1.45 4.24
C PHE A 37 -13.90 -0.65 2.95
N GLY A 38 -13.80 -1.28 1.76
CA GLY A 38 -14.04 -0.62 0.48
C GLY A 38 -12.88 0.25 -0.01
N TYR A 39 -11.68 0.08 0.54
CA TYR A 39 -10.47 0.71 0.04
C TYR A 39 -9.88 -0.09 -1.13
N GLU A 40 -8.98 0.55 -1.89
CA GLU A 40 -8.13 -0.17 -2.84
C GLU A 40 -7.35 -1.26 -2.11
N TYR A 41 -7.21 -2.43 -2.73
CA TYR A 41 -6.57 -3.60 -2.14
C TYR A 41 -5.62 -4.31 -3.13
N ASN A 42 -5.54 -3.86 -4.38
CA ASN A 42 -4.65 -4.40 -5.41
C ASN A 42 -3.24 -3.78 -5.34
N TYR A 43 -2.70 -3.60 -4.14
CA TYR A 43 -1.38 -2.97 -3.94
C TYR A 43 -0.20 -3.90 -4.27
N PHE A 44 -0.35 -5.21 -4.04
CA PHE A 44 0.69 -6.21 -4.30
C PHE A 44 0.48 -6.95 -5.62
N PHE A 45 -0.77 -7.34 -5.90
CA PHE A 45 -1.20 -7.94 -7.16
C PHE A 45 -2.69 -7.70 -7.34
N VAL A 46 -3.13 -7.70 -8.59
CA VAL A 46 -4.54 -7.56 -8.96
C VAL A 46 -5.17 -8.94 -8.96
N VAL A 47 -6.30 -9.10 -8.26
CA VAL A 47 -7.13 -10.31 -8.32
C VAL A 47 -8.51 -9.94 -8.84
N LYS A 48 -8.84 -10.37 -10.06
CA LYS A 48 -10.11 -10.03 -10.70
C LYS A 48 -10.75 -11.22 -11.41
N PRO A 49 -12.08 -11.29 -11.47
CA PRO A 49 -12.75 -12.23 -12.36
C PRO A 49 -12.47 -11.82 -13.80
N TRP A 50 -12.05 -12.78 -14.60
CA TRP A 50 -11.98 -12.65 -16.05
C TRP A 50 -13.23 -13.29 -16.64
N ILE A 51 -13.97 -12.51 -17.40
CA ILE A 51 -15.14 -12.98 -18.15
C ILE A 51 -14.67 -13.20 -19.58
N GLU A 52 -14.52 -14.46 -19.97
CA GLU A 52 -14.34 -14.78 -21.38
C GLU A 52 -15.65 -14.54 -22.12
N ILE A 53 -15.64 -13.51 -22.97
CA ILE A 53 -16.81 -13.08 -23.76
C ILE A 53 -17.30 -14.21 -24.68
N GLU A 54 -16.42 -15.11 -25.11
CA GLU A 54 -16.75 -16.20 -26.02
C GLU A 54 -17.54 -17.35 -25.37
N TYR A 55 -17.49 -17.49 -24.04
CA TYR A 55 -18.09 -18.64 -23.36
C TYR A 55 -19.11 -18.32 -22.27
N TYR A 56 -19.46 -17.04 -22.00
CA TYR A 56 -20.52 -16.52 -21.10
C TYR A 56 -20.78 -17.21 -19.74
N SER A 57 -19.99 -18.23 -19.34
CA SER A 57 -20.22 -19.08 -18.19
C SER A 57 -18.93 -19.53 -17.48
N GLN A 58 -17.75 -19.33 -18.07
CA GLN A 58 -16.49 -19.60 -17.40
C GLN A 58 -16.05 -18.36 -16.60
N ARG A 59 -16.03 -18.50 -15.27
CA ARG A 59 -15.49 -17.51 -14.34
C ARG A 59 -14.08 -17.92 -13.97
N THR A 60 -13.11 -17.40 -14.70
CA THR A 60 -11.69 -17.61 -14.39
C THR A 60 -11.22 -16.53 -13.43
N LEU A 61 -10.41 -16.92 -12.44
CA LEU A 61 -9.74 -15.96 -11.57
C LEU A 61 -8.39 -15.60 -12.19
N CYS A 62 -8.18 -14.32 -12.49
CA CYS A 62 -6.89 -13.83 -12.97
C CYS A 62 -6.12 -13.16 -11.85
N ILE A 63 -4.82 -13.45 -11.82
CA ILE A 63 -3.83 -12.79 -10.97
C ILE A 63 -2.87 -12.05 -11.90
N GLU A 64 -2.77 -10.74 -11.73
CA GLU A 64 -1.92 -9.87 -12.55
C GLU A 64 -0.99 -9.05 -11.64
N PRO A 65 0.15 -8.55 -12.15
CA PRO A 65 0.98 -7.61 -11.42
C PRO A 65 0.19 -6.37 -10.94
N ALA A 66 0.56 -5.82 -9.78
CA ALA A 66 -0.01 -4.54 -9.35
C ALA A 66 0.40 -3.41 -10.29
N HIS A 67 -0.51 -2.47 -10.51
CA HIS A 67 -0.23 -1.29 -11.32
C HIS A 67 0.50 -0.24 -10.47
N VAL A 68 1.83 -0.22 -10.56
CA VAL A 68 2.66 0.81 -9.91
C VAL A 68 2.99 1.88 -10.95
N THR A 69 2.41 3.07 -10.78
CA THR A 69 2.72 4.21 -11.67
C THR A 69 3.95 4.95 -11.16
N ARG A 70 4.98 5.06 -12.01
CA ARG A 70 6.17 5.83 -11.70
C ARG A 70 5.82 7.34 -11.60
N PRO A 71 6.09 8.01 -10.46
CA PRO A 71 5.82 9.43 -10.34
C PRO A 71 6.75 10.24 -11.25
N SER A 72 6.23 11.30 -11.87
CA SER A 72 7.01 12.20 -12.74
C SER A 72 8.02 13.05 -11.98
N ASP A 73 7.64 13.49 -10.77
CA ASP A 73 8.52 14.22 -9.84
C ASP A 73 8.70 13.40 -8.55
N LEU A 74 9.83 12.71 -8.47
CA LEU A 74 10.19 11.86 -7.33
C LEU A 74 10.32 12.65 -6.03
N LYS A 75 10.82 13.88 -6.10
CA LYS A 75 11.04 14.73 -4.93
C LYS A 75 9.71 15.22 -4.37
N SER A 76 8.82 15.68 -5.24
CA SER A 76 7.48 16.11 -4.84
C SER A 76 6.67 14.95 -4.24
N TYR A 77 6.76 13.77 -4.85
CA TYR A 77 6.10 12.57 -4.34
C TYR A 77 6.61 12.15 -2.95
N LEU A 78 7.93 12.04 -2.77
CA LEU A 78 8.52 11.74 -1.47
C LEU A 78 8.15 12.79 -0.40
N ASN A 79 8.23 14.07 -0.75
CA ASN A 79 7.84 15.16 0.16
C ASN A 79 6.38 15.05 0.60
N LYS A 80 5.49 14.67 -0.32
CA LYS A 80 4.06 14.46 -0.01
C LYS A 80 3.90 13.30 0.99
N MET A 81 4.57 12.16 0.77
CA MET A 81 4.53 11.02 1.70
C MET A 81 5.01 11.42 3.09
N VAL A 82 6.17 12.09 3.17
CA VAL A 82 6.77 12.56 4.44
C VAL A 82 5.86 13.55 5.16
N ASN A 83 5.28 14.51 4.43
CA ASN A 83 4.42 15.52 5.04
C ASN A 83 3.13 14.91 5.59
N VAL A 84 2.52 13.95 4.89
CA VAL A 84 1.33 13.22 5.39
C VAL A 84 1.69 12.41 6.63
N ALA A 85 2.79 11.67 6.62
CA ALA A 85 3.24 10.90 7.78
C ALA A 85 3.52 11.81 9.00
N THR A 86 4.21 12.93 8.78
CA THR A 86 4.54 13.91 9.84
C THR A 86 3.27 14.56 10.40
N ALA A 87 2.30 14.92 9.54
CA ALA A 87 1.00 15.46 9.99
C ALA A 87 0.21 14.45 10.83
N LEU A 88 0.42 13.15 10.61
CA LEU A 88 -0.14 12.06 11.41
C LEU A 88 0.73 11.68 12.62
N GLY A 89 1.82 12.40 12.89
CA GLY A 89 2.63 12.28 14.10
C GLY A 89 3.88 11.40 13.98
N ALA A 90 4.31 11.04 12.76
CA ALA A 90 5.62 10.42 12.57
C ALA A 90 6.76 11.40 12.90
N GLU A 91 7.87 10.87 13.41
CA GLU A 91 9.12 11.63 13.48
C GLU A 91 9.61 11.90 12.05
N ARG A 92 9.82 13.18 11.70
CA ARG A 92 10.18 13.58 10.34
C ARG A 92 11.39 12.83 9.78
N ARG A 93 12.45 12.67 10.57
CA ARG A 93 13.68 12.00 10.13
C ARG A 93 13.46 10.51 9.84
N VAL A 94 12.63 9.85 10.64
CA VAL A 94 12.21 8.45 10.39
C VAL A 94 11.39 8.38 9.12
N ALA A 95 10.44 9.30 8.94
CA ALA A 95 9.61 9.36 7.74
C ALA A 95 10.44 9.59 6.46
N GLU A 96 11.40 10.50 6.48
CA GLU A 96 12.29 10.74 5.35
C GLU A 96 13.10 9.49 4.97
N LYS A 97 13.57 8.73 5.95
CA LYS A 97 14.31 7.49 5.71
C LYS A 97 13.42 6.38 5.14
N GLU A 98 12.39 5.98 5.89
CA GLU A 98 11.56 4.81 5.56
C GLU A 98 10.72 5.02 4.29
N LEU A 99 10.25 6.24 4.03
CA LEU A 99 9.48 6.53 2.83
C LEU A 99 10.36 6.69 1.59
N ASN A 100 11.65 7.01 1.76
CA ASN A 100 12.62 6.93 0.68
C ASN A 100 12.95 5.46 0.33
N GLU A 101 13.01 4.56 1.33
CA GLU A 101 13.10 3.12 1.10
C GLU A 101 11.86 2.59 0.36
N THR A 102 10.66 3.07 0.74
CA THR A 102 9.40 2.76 0.05
C THR A 102 9.41 3.24 -1.40
N LEU A 103 9.85 4.48 -1.66
CA LEU A 103 9.97 5.03 -3.01
C LEU A 103 10.92 4.18 -3.87
N ASN A 104 12.08 3.79 -3.34
CA ASN A 104 13.01 2.94 -4.07
C ASN A 104 12.41 1.57 -4.41
N PHE A 105 11.62 1.00 -3.50
CA PHE A 105 10.88 -0.24 -3.76
C PHE A 105 9.85 -0.07 -4.88
N GLU A 106 9.03 1.00 -4.85
CA GLU A 106 8.06 1.30 -5.91
C GLU A 106 8.74 1.49 -7.27
N LEU A 107 9.87 2.22 -7.30
CA LEU A 107 10.65 2.40 -8.52
C LEU A 107 11.13 1.08 -9.09
N ASN A 108 11.60 0.15 -8.24
CA ASN A 108 12.05 -1.17 -8.67
C ASN A 108 10.91 -2.06 -9.21
N LEU A 109 9.69 -1.88 -8.72
CA LEU A 109 8.50 -2.58 -9.23
C LEU A 109 7.98 -2.00 -10.55
N SER A 110 8.23 -0.71 -10.79
CA SER A 110 7.78 0.01 -11.99
C SER A 110 8.76 -0.05 -13.18
N MET A 111 9.86 -0.80 -13.05
CA MET A 111 10.85 -1.00 -14.10
C MET A 111 10.48 -2.13 -15.06
#